data_AF-A0A5C6E0D0-F1
#
_entry.id   AF-A0A5C6E0D0-F1
#
_cell.length_a   1.000
_cell.length_b   1.000
_cell.length_c   1.000
_cell.angle_alpha   90.00
_cell.angle_beta   90.00
_cell.angle_gamma   90.00
#
_symmetry.space_group_name_H-M   'P 1'
#
loop_
_entity.id
_entity.type
_entity.pdbx_description
1 polymer ?
#
loop_
_entity_poly.entity_id
_entity_poly.type
_entity_poly.pdbx_seq_one_letter_code
_entity_poly.pdbx_strand_id
1 'polypeptide(L)'
;MIRFILILSMLMISDALAGDSSIRETSRSVHVLDLDAQNADATSQRLFQKRNEAGQPFEYWVETQSVFCVDEQCKVVTVRIAWDELGHYKRFELAAGVQLEKAEGKPFSEADYQKLHNILADQDSALKTILPTEILNHESSDNDVDGVSAATPLLYEGAVVKGAAWTCYTLWHCANGQLRQIIHDLTADQCTVAEIRTYLQTGDEQHQLFAMEQMMRRKLYDPSSLDAVTSRIPEGSRTVIKMALQYLNQAPDDAYFPSMTQALTDSRAEQRTMVLNDLLHCSRSPPTHLIEQWSGQLADSRSYQHVALLLRLLESHDASSRTVTNHVLGLLDDPNFLIARRAYWFLKQRSLMDAQQERLDAFHHQHAQRL
;
A
#
# COMPACT_ATOMS: atom_id res chain seq x y z
N MET A 1 13.74 25.43 38.17
CA MET A 1 13.53 24.30 37.24
C MET A 1 12.07 24.37 36.79
N ILE A 2 11.84 25.03 35.66
CA ILE A 2 10.53 25.51 35.20
C ILE A 2 9.81 24.36 34.47
N ARG A 3 8.63 23.97 34.97
CA ARG A 3 7.70 23.04 34.29
C ARG A 3 6.85 23.83 33.32
N PHE A 4 7.03 23.61 32.02
CA PHE A 4 6.09 24.08 31.00
C PHE A 4 4.88 23.14 30.96
N ILE A 5 3.71 23.68 31.30
CA ILE A 5 2.41 23.06 31.13
C ILE A 5 1.88 23.53 29.78
N LEU A 6 1.72 22.62 28.82
CA LEU A 6 1.00 22.88 27.58
C LEU A 6 -0.51 22.86 27.89
N ILE A 7 -1.12 24.05 27.93
CA ILE A 7 -2.57 24.21 28.04
C ILE A 7 -3.13 24.21 26.61
N LEU A 8 -3.82 23.14 26.24
CA LEU A 8 -4.56 23.00 24.99
C LEU A 8 -5.90 23.73 25.14
N SER A 9 -6.02 24.95 24.61
CA SER A 9 -7.29 25.69 24.59
C SER A 9 -8.15 25.23 23.41
N MET A 10 -9.15 24.40 23.69
CA MET A 10 -10.17 23.95 22.74
C MET A 10 -11.34 24.94 22.79
N LEU A 11 -11.41 25.88 21.85
CA LEU A 11 -12.59 26.74 21.68
C LEU A 11 -13.57 26.03 20.73
N MET A 12 -14.64 25.48 21.31
CA MET A 12 -15.80 24.99 20.55
C MET A 12 -16.77 26.16 20.36
N ILE A 13 -16.94 26.62 19.12
CA ILE A 13 -18.06 27.48 18.74
C ILE A 13 -19.06 26.56 18.02
N SER A 14 -20.24 26.40 18.61
CA SER A 14 -21.36 25.68 18.01
C SER A 14 -22.40 26.71 17.62
N ASP A 15 -22.56 26.94 16.32
CA ASP A 15 -23.77 27.53 15.75
C ASP A 15 -24.52 26.42 15.01
N ALA A 16 -25.72 26.13 15.52
CA ALA A 16 -26.61 25.11 15.01
C ALA A 16 -27.54 25.73 13.96
N LEU A 17 -27.46 25.24 12.73
CA LEU A 17 -28.54 25.30 11.75
C LEU A 17 -28.87 23.87 11.33
N ALA A 18 -30.16 23.56 11.38
CA ALA A 18 -30.72 22.21 11.31
C ALA A 18 -30.33 21.45 10.02
N GLY A 19 -29.59 20.36 10.21
CA GLY A 19 -29.28 19.34 9.21
C GLY A 19 -28.75 18.09 9.93
N ASP A 20 -29.32 16.93 9.60
CA ASP A 20 -28.96 15.55 10.02
C ASP A 20 -28.10 15.40 11.30
N SER A 21 -28.73 15.05 12.42
CA SER A 21 -28.12 15.03 13.77
C SER A 21 -27.05 13.95 14.03
N SER A 22 -26.50 13.33 12.99
CA SER A 22 -25.58 12.19 13.08
C SER A 22 -24.13 12.51 12.68
N ILE A 23 -23.89 13.62 11.96
CA ILE A 23 -22.56 13.99 11.45
C ILE A 23 -21.93 15.06 12.34
N ARG A 24 -20.72 14.79 12.83
CA ARG A 24 -19.92 15.78 13.55
C ARG A 24 -18.81 16.32 12.65
N GLU A 25 -18.80 17.62 12.44
CA GLU A 25 -17.71 18.31 11.74
C GLU A 25 -16.78 19.03 12.74
N THR A 26 -15.49 18.88 12.52
CA THR A 26 -14.45 19.57 13.29
C THR A 26 -13.39 20.10 12.33
N SER A 27 -12.61 21.10 12.75
CA SER A 27 -11.51 21.62 11.93
C SER A 27 -10.26 21.88 12.75
N ARG A 28 -9.10 21.81 12.09
CA ARG A 28 -7.79 22.07 12.66
C ARG A 28 -6.90 22.80 11.67
N SER A 29 -5.94 23.56 12.17
CA SER A 29 -4.91 24.16 11.33
C SER A 29 -3.80 23.14 11.11
N VAL A 30 -3.39 22.97 9.86
CA VAL A 30 -2.29 22.10 9.43
C VAL A 30 -1.27 22.94 8.67
N HIS A 31 0.00 22.58 8.81
CA HIS A 31 1.08 23.23 8.09
C HIS A 31 1.45 22.38 6.88
N VAL A 32 1.42 22.99 5.71
CA VAL A 32 1.76 22.36 4.42
C VAL A 32 2.88 23.19 3.82
N LEU A 33 3.90 22.56 3.22
CA LEU A 33 4.92 23.33 2.50
C LEU A 33 4.28 24.03 1.31
N ASP A 34 4.59 25.31 1.15
CA ASP A 34 4.16 26.07 -0.02
C ASP A 34 4.80 25.50 -1.29
N LEU A 35 4.00 25.33 -2.33
CA LEU A 35 4.43 24.84 -3.64
C LEU A 35 5.12 25.94 -4.45
N ASP A 36 4.82 27.21 -4.14
CA ASP A 36 5.29 28.39 -4.88
C ASP A 36 6.56 29.00 -4.29
N ALA A 37 6.93 28.57 -3.07
CA ALA A 37 8.02 29.21 -2.36
C ALA A 37 9.36 28.56 -2.75
N GLN A 38 10.20 29.33 -3.45
CA GLN A 38 11.62 29.04 -3.65
C GLN A 38 12.39 28.93 -2.31
N ASN A 39 11.75 29.24 -1.18
CA ASN A 39 12.17 28.98 0.18
C ASN A 39 11.10 28.15 0.90
N ALA A 40 11.50 27.13 1.65
CA ALA A 40 10.60 26.17 2.31
C ALA A 40 9.77 26.76 3.48
N ASP A 41 9.00 27.82 3.24
CA ASP A 41 8.08 28.38 4.22
C ASP A 41 6.79 27.57 4.22
N ALA A 42 6.40 27.09 5.40
CA ALA A 42 5.17 26.33 5.58
C ALA A 42 3.97 27.28 5.68
N THR A 43 2.97 27.08 4.82
CA THR A 43 1.69 27.79 4.90
C THR A 43 0.73 27.05 5.82
N SER A 44 -0.07 27.80 6.58
CA SER A 44 -1.12 27.22 7.44
C SER A 44 -2.42 27.13 6.67
N GLN A 45 -2.94 25.92 6.48
CA GLN A 45 -4.25 25.67 5.88
C GLN A 45 -5.23 25.10 6.92
N ARG A 46 -6.52 25.40 6.77
CA ARG A 46 -7.57 24.83 7.62
C ARG A 46 -8.06 23.51 7.01
N LEU A 47 -7.84 22.41 7.71
CA LEU A 47 -8.34 21.08 7.37
C LEU A 47 -9.60 20.78 8.18
N PHE A 48 -10.67 20.44 7.49
CA PHE A 48 -11.95 20.04 8.05
C PHE A 48 -12.08 18.51 8.00
N GLN A 49 -12.77 17.96 8.98
CA GLN A 49 -12.97 16.53 9.18
C GLN A 49 -14.43 16.27 9.56
N LYS A 50 -15.08 15.37 8.83
CA LYS A 50 -16.41 14.85 9.17
C LYS A 50 -16.30 13.45 9.76
N ARG A 51 -17.09 13.21 10.80
CA ARG A 51 -17.15 11.94 11.52
C ARG A 51 -18.56 11.39 11.59
N ASN A 52 -18.66 10.08 11.56
CA ASN A 52 -19.92 9.36 11.77
C ASN A 52 -20.30 9.32 13.27
N GLU A 53 -21.44 8.69 13.59
CA GLU A 53 -21.92 8.55 14.97
C GLU A 53 -20.96 7.80 15.88
N ALA A 54 -20.21 6.83 15.33
CA ALA A 54 -19.18 6.08 16.05
C ALA A 54 -17.90 6.90 16.31
N GLY A 55 -17.82 8.13 15.78
CA GLY A 55 -16.67 9.01 15.92
C GLY A 55 -15.55 8.77 14.89
N GLN A 56 -15.78 7.90 13.92
CA GLN A 56 -14.82 7.57 12.86
C GLN A 56 -14.82 8.64 11.78
N PRO A 57 -13.63 9.09 11.32
CA PRO A 57 -13.56 9.92 10.13
C PRO A 57 -14.06 9.16 8.91
N PHE A 58 -14.80 9.85 8.04
CA PHE A 58 -15.20 9.33 6.73
C PHE A 58 -14.95 10.32 5.58
N GLU A 59 -14.63 11.58 5.91
CA GLU A 59 -14.32 12.61 4.93
C GLU A 59 -13.45 13.70 5.55
N TYR A 60 -12.47 14.15 4.77
CA TYR A 60 -11.69 15.35 5.05
C TYR A 60 -11.84 16.32 3.89
N TRP A 61 -11.74 17.62 4.17
CA TRP A 61 -11.77 18.63 3.11
C TRP A 61 -11.02 19.90 3.48
N VAL A 62 -10.59 20.63 2.45
CA VAL A 62 -10.00 21.96 2.55
C VAL A 62 -10.63 22.88 1.52
N GLU A 63 -10.55 24.17 1.75
CA GLU A 63 -10.71 25.18 0.71
C GLU A 63 -9.31 25.61 0.26
N THR A 64 -9.09 25.61 -1.05
CA THR A 64 -7.87 26.06 -1.69
C THR A 64 -8.21 27.05 -2.80
N GLN A 65 -7.22 27.83 -3.22
CA GLN A 65 -7.37 28.81 -4.29
C GLN A 65 -6.82 28.22 -5.58
N SER A 66 -7.66 28.14 -6.61
CA SER A 66 -7.20 28.04 -7.99
C SER A 66 -6.90 29.45 -8.47
N VAL A 67 -5.63 29.74 -8.71
CA VAL A 67 -5.23 30.98 -9.38
C VAL A 67 -5.20 30.72 -10.87
N PHE A 68 -5.74 31.63 -11.66
CA PHE A 68 -5.60 31.62 -13.11
C PHE A 68 -5.44 33.06 -13.59
N CYS A 69 -4.48 33.32 -14.48
CA CYS A 69 -4.16 34.67 -14.92
C CYS A 69 -4.45 34.84 -16.42
N VAL A 70 -5.16 35.91 -16.77
CA VAL A 70 -5.43 36.35 -18.15
C VAL A 70 -5.06 37.81 -18.25
N ASP A 71 -4.26 38.20 -19.24
CA ASP A 71 -3.93 39.60 -19.53
C ASP A 71 -3.52 40.40 -18.28
N GLU A 72 -2.60 39.85 -17.47
CA GLU A 72 -2.10 40.41 -16.20
C GLU A 72 -3.15 40.51 -15.07
N GLN A 73 -4.37 39.99 -15.26
CA GLN A 73 -5.42 39.90 -14.23
C GLN A 73 -5.60 38.45 -13.77
N CYS A 74 -5.22 38.17 -12.53
CA CYS A 74 -5.42 36.87 -11.92
C CYS A 74 -6.81 36.78 -11.27
N LYS A 75 -7.63 35.84 -11.75
CA LYS A 75 -8.90 35.47 -11.13
C LYS A 75 -8.64 34.33 -10.15
N VAL A 76 -9.03 34.56 -8.90
CA VAL A 76 -8.91 33.57 -7.83
C VAL A 76 -10.26 32.89 -7.64
N VAL A 77 -10.31 31.58 -7.90
CA VAL A 77 -11.48 30.75 -7.68
C VAL A 77 -11.25 29.87 -6.46
N THR A 78 -12.13 29.95 -5.46
CA THR A 78 -12.08 29.04 -4.32
C THR A 78 -12.64 27.68 -4.72
N VAL A 79 -11.84 26.63 -4.50
CA VAL A 79 -12.17 25.24 -4.79
C VAL A 79 -12.11 24.46 -3.48
N ARG A 80 -13.19 23.74 -3.16
CA ARG A 80 -13.16 22.76 -2.07
C ARG A 80 -12.64 21.44 -2.62
N ILE A 81 -11.64 20.85 -1.98
CA ILE A 81 -11.16 19.51 -2.30
C ILE A 81 -11.47 18.60 -1.13
N ALA A 82 -11.96 17.40 -1.41
CA ALA A 82 -12.33 16.41 -0.40
C ALA A 82 -11.62 15.06 -0.63
N TRP A 83 -11.29 14.42 0.47
CA TRP A 83 -10.63 13.11 0.55
C TRP A 83 -11.45 12.12 1.38
N ASP A 84 -11.18 10.84 1.18
CA ASP A 84 -11.59 9.78 2.09
C ASP A 84 -10.79 9.82 3.40
N GLU A 85 -11.08 8.89 4.30
CA GLU A 85 -10.42 8.78 5.58
C GLU A 85 -8.93 8.37 5.49
N LEU A 86 -8.48 7.79 4.39
CA LEU A 86 -7.08 7.40 4.16
C LEU A 86 -6.30 8.45 3.37
N GLY A 87 -6.92 9.57 3.02
CA GLY A 87 -6.30 10.66 2.28
C GLY A 87 -6.30 10.47 0.77
N HIS A 88 -7.15 9.61 0.21
CA HIS A 88 -7.36 9.52 -1.23
C HIS A 88 -8.38 10.56 -1.69
N TYR A 89 -8.04 11.28 -2.76
CA TYR A 89 -8.92 12.27 -3.35
C TYR A 89 -10.27 11.63 -3.76
N LYS A 90 -11.37 12.30 -3.43
CA LYS A 90 -12.73 11.88 -3.80
C LYS A 90 -13.37 12.81 -4.81
N ARG A 91 -13.29 14.12 -4.58
CA ARG A 91 -13.96 15.13 -5.40
C ARG A 91 -13.43 16.54 -5.14
N PHE A 92 -13.75 17.44 -6.06
CA PHE A 92 -13.73 18.88 -5.81
C PHE A 92 -15.13 19.48 -5.99
N GLU A 93 -15.38 20.62 -5.36
CA GLU A 93 -16.62 21.38 -5.44
C GLU A 93 -16.31 22.87 -5.66
N LEU A 94 -17.17 23.53 -6.43
CA LEU A 94 -17.17 24.99 -6.61
C LEU A 94 -18.43 25.58 -5.95
N ALA A 95 -18.35 26.83 -5.52
CA ALA A 95 -19.52 27.55 -5.06
C ALA A 95 -20.54 27.74 -6.20
N ALA A 96 -21.82 27.83 -5.84
CA ALA A 96 -22.89 28.02 -6.82
C ALA A 96 -22.66 29.28 -7.67
N GLY A 97 -22.73 29.14 -8.99
CA GLY A 97 -22.50 30.22 -9.94
C GLY A 97 -21.02 30.53 -10.23
N VAL A 98 -20.08 29.78 -9.67
CA VAL A 98 -18.65 29.91 -9.95
C VAL A 98 -18.22 28.87 -10.98
N GLN A 99 -17.35 29.27 -11.91
CA GLN A 99 -16.80 28.41 -12.96
C GLN A 99 -15.28 28.57 -13.03
N LEU A 100 -14.57 27.48 -13.30
CA LEU A 100 -13.17 27.52 -13.72
C LEU A 100 -13.08 28.00 -15.17
N GLU A 101 -11.98 28.68 -15.48
CA GLU A 101 -11.68 29.22 -16.80
C GLU A 101 -10.36 28.64 -17.33
N LYS A 102 -10.30 28.52 -18.65
CA LYS A 102 -9.11 28.23 -19.45
C LYS A 102 -8.55 29.54 -19.99
N ALA A 103 -7.39 29.46 -20.64
CA ALA A 103 -6.78 30.50 -21.44
C ALA A 103 -7.83 31.30 -22.23
N GLU A 104 -7.63 32.61 -22.32
CA GLU A 104 -8.54 33.56 -22.97
C GLU A 104 -9.92 33.70 -22.27
N GLY A 105 -10.01 33.35 -20.97
CA GLY A 105 -11.24 33.51 -20.15
C GLY A 105 -12.37 32.54 -20.53
N LYS A 106 -12.08 31.46 -21.26
CA LYS A 106 -13.09 30.50 -21.72
C LYS A 106 -13.52 29.60 -20.56
N PRO A 107 -14.82 29.47 -20.23
CA PRO A 107 -15.26 28.60 -19.15
C PRO A 107 -14.92 27.13 -19.43
N PHE A 108 -14.70 26.37 -18.36
CA PHE A 108 -14.61 24.91 -18.42
C PHE A 108 -15.93 24.33 -18.94
N SER A 109 -15.82 23.40 -19.88
CA SER A 109 -16.93 22.53 -20.29
C SER A 109 -17.08 21.36 -19.33
N GLU A 110 -18.19 20.63 -19.41
CA GLU A 110 -18.39 19.40 -18.63
C GLU A 110 -17.28 18.37 -18.86
N ALA A 111 -16.81 18.24 -20.11
CA ALA A 111 -15.70 17.36 -20.44
C ALA A 111 -14.38 17.82 -19.80
N ASP A 112 -14.17 19.13 -19.65
CA ASP A 112 -13.01 19.68 -18.96
C ASP A 112 -13.05 19.35 -17.46
N TYR A 113 -14.23 19.46 -16.82
CA TYR A 113 -14.41 19.08 -15.41
C TYR A 113 -14.19 17.58 -15.18
N GLN A 114 -14.74 16.73 -16.06
CA GLN A 114 -14.50 15.28 -15.98
C GLN A 114 -13.02 14.95 -16.17
N LYS A 115 -12.34 15.63 -17.11
CA LYS A 115 -10.90 15.46 -17.31
C LYS A 115 -10.12 15.90 -16.07
N LEU A 116 -10.44 17.06 -15.50
CA LEU A 116 -9.82 17.54 -14.27
C LEU A 116 -10.02 16.54 -13.12
N HIS A 117 -11.24 16.02 -12.93
CA HIS A 117 -11.51 15.01 -11.92
C HIS A 117 -10.60 13.78 -12.07
N ASN A 118 -10.44 13.27 -13.30
CA ASN A 118 -9.58 12.13 -13.59
C ASN A 118 -8.10 12.45 -13.33
N ILE A 119 -7.65 13.66 -13.66
CA ILE A 119 -6.28 14.13 -13.37
C ILE A 119 -6.04 14.13 -11.87
N LEU A 120 -6.96 14.70 -11.07
CA LEU A 120 -6.82 14.77 -9.61
C LEU A 120 -6.87 13.39 -8.95
N ALA A 121 -7.58 12.43 -9.53
CA ALA A 121 -7.63 11.05 -9.05
C ALA A 121 -6.38 10.22 -9.40
N ASP A 122 -5.57 10.67 -10.37
CA ASP A 122 -4.35 9.98 -10.81
C ASP A 122 -3.12 10.40 -9.98
N GLN A 123 -2.74 9.56 -9.02
CA GLN A 123 -1.56 9.78 -8.17
C GLN A 123 -0.22 9.64 -8.92
N ASP A 124 -0.21 9.01 -10.09
CA ASP A 124 0.97 8.79 -10.93
C ASP A 124 1.01 9.76 -12.13
N SER A 125 0.19 10.82 -12.09
CA SER A 125 0.18 11.89 -13.08
C SER A 125 1.57 12.47 -13.31
N ALA A 126 1.84 12.85 -14.56
CA ALA A 126 3.06 13.56 -14.95
C ALA A 126 3.26 14.87 -14.16
N LEU A 127 2.19 15.47 -13.63
CA LEU A 127 2.24 16.67 -12.79
C LEU A 127 3.12 16.49 -11.55
N LYS A 128 3.26 15.27 -11.03
CA LYS A 128 4.06 14.94 -9.83
C LYS A 128 5.49 15.44 -9.88
N THR A 129 6.11 15.41 -11.06
CA THR A 129 7.53 15.70 -11.26
C THR A 129 7.77 17.02 -11.98
N ILE A 130 6.71 17.70 -12.41
CA ILE A 130 6.82 18.96 -13.16
C ILE A 130 7.15 20.09 -12.20
N LEU A 131 8.11 20.94 -12.58
CA LEU A 131 8.45 22.13 -11.81
C LEU A 131 7.47 23.27 -12.14
N PRO A 132 7.08 24.12 -11.15
CA PRO A 132 6.21 25.27 -11.41
C PRO A 132 6.71 26.17 -12.55
N THR A 133 8.03 26.37 -12.62
CA THR A 133 8.69 27.17 -13.67
C THR A 133 8.49 26.60 -15.07
N GLU A 134 8.38 25.28 -15.22
CA GLU A 134 8.14 24.66 -16.53
C GLU A 134 6.73 24.98 -17.02
N ILE A 135 5.75 25.09 -16.12
CA ILE A 135 4.38 25.45 -16.47
C ILE A 135 4.28 26.94 -16.80
N LEU A 136 4.83 27.78 -15.92
CA LEU A 136 4.77 29.24 -16.06
C LEU A 136 5.50 29.75 -17.31
N ASN A 137 6.69 29.21 -17.61
CA ASN A 137 7.47 29.60 -18.80
C ASN A 137 6.76 29.23 -20.13
N HIS A 138 5.85 28.25 -20.10
CA HIS A 138 5.04 27.85 -21.24
C HIS A 138 3.75 28.67 -21.36
N GLU A 139 3.24 29.22 -20.26
CA GLU A 139 2.12 30.17 -20.29
C GLU A 139 2.59 31.59 -20.65
N SER A 140 3.88 31.93 -20.48
CA SER A 140 4.44 33.28 -20.69
C SER A 140 5.22 33.50 -21.99
N SER A 141 5.18 32.59 -22.97
CA SER A 141 5.92 32.77 -24.24
C SER A 141 5.21 33.71 -25.24
N ASP A 142 4.76 34.86 -24.74
CA ASP A 142 4.30 36.01 -25.53
C ASP A 142 5.50 36.93 -25.75
N ASN A 143 6.27 36.66 -26.81
CA ASN A 143 7.13 37.66 -27.42
C ASN A 143 6.63 37.90 -28.84
N ASP A 144 5.70 38.85 -28.94
CA ASP A 144 5.44 39.76 -30.07
C ASP A 144 5.57 39.17 -31.48
N VAL A 145 4.74 38.16 -31.77
CA VAL A 145 4.32 37.81 -33.13
C VAL A 145 2.87 37.37 -33.06
N ASP A 146 1.96 38.17 -33.63
CA ASP A 146 0.53 37.91 -33.75
C ASP A 146 0.27 36.48 -34.30
N GLY A 147 -0.16 35.57 -33.42
CA GLY A 147 -0.63 34.23 -33.80
C GLY A 147 -0.04 33.01 -33.09
N VAL A 148 0.28 33.04 -31.80
CA VAL A 148 0.60 31.81 -31.04
C VAL A 148 -0.32 31.66 -29.82
N SER A 149 -1.44 30.96 -30.03
CA SER A 149 -2.25 30.41 -28.92
C SER A 149 -1.34 29.55 -28.05
N ALA A 150 -1.30 29.81 -26.73
CA ALA A 150 -0.50 29.07 -25.75
C ALA A 150 -0.81 27.57 -25.82
N ALA A 151 -0.08 26.87 -26.67
CA ALA A 151 -0.20 25.43 -26.85
C ALA A 151 0.50 24.79 -25.66
N THR A 152 -0.29 24.28 -24.72
CA THR A 152 0.12 23.27 -23.76
C THR A 152 1.11 22.30 -24.44
N PRO A 153 2.40 22.26 -24.03
CA PRO A 153 3.38 21.37 -24.65
C PRO A 153 2.86 19.95 -24.80
N LEU A 154 3.27 19.27 -25.88
CA LEU A 154 2.99 17.85 -26.14
C LEU A 154 3.26 16.96 -24.93
N LEU A 155 4.20 17.34 -24.05
CA LEU A 155 4.52 16.65 -22.81
C LEU A 155 3.33 16.59 -21.81
N TYR A 156 2.38 17.53 -21.90
CA TYR A 156 1.21 17.61 -21.03
C TYR A 156 -0.09 17.19 -21.75
N GLU A 157 -0.04 16.80 -23.02
CA GLU A 157 -1.20 16.33 -23.77
C GLU A 157 -1.69 15.00 -23.18
N GLY A 158 -2.59 15.11 -22.19
CA GLY A 158 -3.12 13.99 -21.42
C GLY A 158 -3.18 14.29 -19.92
N ALA A 159 -2.17 15.00 -19.41
CA ALA A 159 -2.02 15.30 -17.98
C ALA A 159 -2.72 16.59 -17.53
N VAL A 160 -3.14 17.46 -18.46
CA VAL A 160 -3.84 18.73 -18.14
C VAL A 160 -5.05 18.98 -19.03
N VAL A 161 -5.99 19.79 -18.55
CA VAL A 161 -6.98 20.46 -19.39
C VAL A 161 -6.27 21.52 -20.24
N LYS A 162 -6.49 21.50 -21.56
CA LYS A 162 -5.81 22.42 -22.48
C LYS A 162 -6.15 23.87 -22.12
N GLY A 163 -5.11 24.69 -21.97
CA GLY A 163 -5.25 26.09 -21.56
C GLY A 163 -5.53 26.28 -20.07
N ALA A 164 -5.38 25.26 -19.22
CA ALA A 164 -5.55 25.38 -17.78
C ALA A 164 -4.49 24.55 -17.02
N ALA A 165 -3.25 24.61 -17.48
CA ALA A 165 -2.15 23.80 -16.93
C ALA A 165 -1.85 24.19 -15.49
N TRP A 166 -1.75 25.49 -15.19
CA TRP A 166 -1.52 25.99 -13.83
C TRP A 166 -2.64 25.60 -12.84
N THR A 167 -3.90 25.70 -13.27
CA THR A 167 -5.06 25.24 -12.48
C THR A 167 -4.98 23.73 -12.20
N CYS A 168 -4.68 22.92 -13.22
CA CYS A 168 -4.54 21.46 -13.05
C CYS A 168 -3.39 21.14 -12.07
N TYR A 169 -2.25 21.81 -12.21
CA TYR A 169 -1.09 21.64 -11.34
C TYR A 169 -1.39 21.97 -9.88
N THR A 170 -1.93 23.16 -9.63
CA THR A 170 -2.24 23.65 -8.28
C THR A 170 -3.21 22.71 -7.56
N LEU A 171 -4.29 22.32 -8.24
CA LEU A 171 -5.30 21.44 -7.65
C LEU A 171 -4.78 20.01 -7.49
N TRP A 172 -3.95 19.52 -8.42
CA TRP A 172 -3.34 18.19 -8.32
C TRP A 172 -2.40 18.08 -7.13
N HIS A 173 -1.53 19.08 -6.93
CA HIS A 173 -0.62 19.08 -5.78
C HIS A 173 -1.35 19.34 -4.46
N CYS A 174 -2.47 20.05 -4.46
CA CYS A 174 -3.34 20.09 -3.29
C CYS A 174 -3.90 18.69 -2.99
N ALA A 175 -4.49 18.02 -3.98
CA ALA A 175 -5.11 16.70 -3.88
C ALA A 175 -4.12 15.58 -3.50
N ASN A 176 -2.91 15.60 -4.06
CA ASN A 176 -1.94 14.48 -4.00
C ASN A 176 -0.64 14.83 -3.26
N GLY A 177 -0.55 16.04 -2.71
CA GLY A 177 0.59 16.49 -1.91
C GLY A 177 0.53 16.06 -0.44
N GLN A 178 1.06 16.91 0.44
CA GLN A 178 1.25 16.57 1.86
C GLN A 178 -0.04 16.33 2.63
N LEU A 179 -1.16 16.93 2.21
CA LEU A 179 -2.45 16.74 2.86
C LEU A 179 -2.87 15.28 2.91
N ARG A 180 -2.54 14.48 1.89
CA ARG A 180 -2.79 13.04 1.88
C ARG A 180 -2.13 12.36 3.09
N GLN A 181 -0.83 12.59 3.29
CA GLN A 181 -0.10 11.99 4.40
C GLN A 181 -0.59 12.52 5.75
N ILE A 182 -0.88 13.83 5.84
CA ILE A 182 -1.43 14.43 7.07
C ILE A 182 -2.78 13.78 7.42
N ILE A 183 -3.67 13.61 6.45
CA ILE A 183 -4.98 12.96 6.64
C ILE A 183 -4.79 11.51 7.08
N HIS A 184 -3.92 10.77 6.39
CA HIS A 184 -3.58 9.40 6.71
C HIS A 184 -3.09 9.25 8.15
N ASP A 185 -2.15 10.11 8.58
CA ASP A 185 -1.59 10.11 9.94
C ASP A 185 -2.63 10.53 10.99
N LEU A 186 -3.49 11.49 10.66
CA LEU A 186 -4.58 11.90 11.54
C LEU A 186 -5.57 10.77 11.78
N THR A 187 -5.97 10.06 10.73
CA THR A 187 -6.83 8.89 10.84
C THR A 187 -6.12 7.80 11.63
N ALA A 188 -4.86 7.51 11.30
CA ALA A 188 -4.03 6.56 12.02
C ALA A 188 -3.96 6.86 13.52
N ASP A 189 -3.75 8.11 13.95
CA ASP A 189 -3.65 8.47 15.36
C ASP A 189 -5.00 8.36 16.10
N GLN A 190 -6.11 8.40 15.38
CA GLN A 190 -7.47 8.37 15.95
C GLN A 190 -8.08 6.98 15.98
N CYS A 191 -7.61 6.05 15.13
CA CYS A 191 -8.12 4.69 15.07
C CYS A 191 -7.81 3.92 16.36
N THR A 192 -8.81 3.23 16.88
CA THR A 192 -8.67 2.21 17.91
C THR A 192 -8.13 0.91 17.31
N VAL A 193 -7.65 -0.01 18.17
CA VAL A 193 -7.21 -1.34 17.73
C VAL A 193 -8.36 -2.14 17.10
N ALA A 194 -9.58 -1.98 17.61
CA ALA A 194 -10.75 -2.65 17.06
C ALA A 194 -11.02 -2.20 15.61
N GLU A 195 -10.94 -0.90 15.35
CA GLU A 195 -11.16 -0.33 14.01
C GLU A 195 -10.08 -0.74 13.01
N ILE A 196 -8.82 -0.78 13.46
CA ILE A 196 -7.71 -1.30 12.64
C ILE A 196 -8.01 -2.75 12.21
N ARG A 197 -8.54 -3.60 13.10
CA ARG A 197 -8.93 -4.96 12.74
C ARG A 197 -10.14 -4.99 11.81
N THR A 198 -11.08 -4.07 11.94
CA THR A 198 -12.21 -3.92 11.01
C THR A 198 -11.71 -3.57 9.60
N TYR A 199 -10.77 -2.64 9.46
CA TYR A 199 -10.15 -2.31 8.16
C TYR A 199 -9.40 -3.48 7.51
N LEU A 200 -8.90 -4.42 8.30
CA LEU A 200 -8.30 -5.64 7.73
C LEU A 200 -9.36 -6.61 7.16
N GLN A 201 -10.59 -6.51 7.65
CA GLN A 201 -11.71 -7.37 7.26
C GLN A 201 -12.56 -6.78 6.13
N THR A 202 -12.43 -5.47 5.86
CA THR A 202 -13.02 -4.88 4.66
C THR A 202 -12.35 -5.52 3.44
N GLY A 203 -13.13 -5.92 2.44
CA GLY A 203 -12.58 -6.47 1.19
C GLY A 203 -11.78 -5.45 0.36
N ASP A 204 -11.60 -4.24 0.89
CA ASP A 204 -10.84 -3.15 0.29
C ASP A 204 -9.34 -3.28 0.58
N GLU A 205 -8.53 -3.25 -0.48
CA GLU A 205 -7.08 -3.41 -0.37
C GLU A 205 -6.42 -2.24 0.37
N GLN A 206 -6.89 -1.00 0.21
CA GLN A 206 -6.28 0.17 0.84
C GLN A 206 -6.48 0.13 2.36
N HIS A 207 -7.67 -0.26 2.81
CA HIS A 207 -7.94 -0.51 4.23
C HIS A 207 -7.08 -1.63 4.80
N GLN A 208 -6.89 -2.73 4.06
CA GLN A 208 -6.05 -3.84 4.51
C GLN A 208 -4.58 -3.41 4.66
N LEU A 209 -4.05 -2.65 3.69
CA LEU A 209 -2.69 -2.12 3.73
C LEU A 209 -2.51 -1.14 4.89
N PHE A 210 -3.45 -0.20 5.05
CA PHE A 210 -3.48 0.73 6.17
C PHE A 210 -3.49 -0.01 7.52
N ALA A 211 -4.37 -1.02 7.66
CA ALA A 211 -4.49 -1.79 8.90
C ALA A 211 -3.18 -2.48 9.26
N MET A 212 -2.54 -3.17 8.31
CA MET A 212 -1.26 -3.85 8.54
C MET A 212 -0.14 -2.86 8.85
N GLU A 213 -0.09 -1.70 8.18
CA GLU A 213 0.85 -0.63 8.51
C GLU A 213 0.69 -0.18 9.97
N GLN A 214 -0.55 0.11 10.39
CA GLN A 214 -0.80 0.55 11.76
C GLN A 214 -0.54 -0.55 12.79
N MET A 215 -0.80 -1.83 12.46
CA MET A 215 -0.44 -2.96 13.30
C MET A 215 1.07 -3.09 13.49
N MET A 216 1.88 -2.90 12.44
CA MET A 216 3.35 -2.88 12.55
C MET A 216 3.82 -1.71 13.42
N ARG A 217 3.34 -0.49 13.13
CA ARG A 217 3.73 0.73 13.86
C ARG A 217 3.42 0.61 15.36
N ARG A 218 2.29 -0.01 15.70
CA ARG A 218 1.82 -0.20 17.08
C ARG A 218 2.25 -1.53 17.71
N LYS A 219 3.01 -2.36 16.98
CA LYS A 219 3.50 -3.69 17.41
C LYS A 219 2.39 -4.61 17.92
N LEU A 220 1.26 -4.65 17.22
CA LEU A 220 0.08 -5.41 17.61
C LEU A 220 0.21 -6.89 17.23
N TYR A 221 1.01 -7.66 17.96
CA TYR A 221 1.25 -9.10 17.69
C TYR A 221 0.47 -10.03 18.61
N ASP A 222 -0.66 -9.59 19.16
CA ASP A 222 -1.53 -10.48 19.92
C ASP A 222 -2.18 -11.53 18.99
N PRO A 223 -2.61 -12.70 19.51
CA PRO A 223 -3.14 -13.79 18.69
C PRO A 223 -4.24 -13.35 17.72
N SER A 224 -5.17 -12.49 18.16
CA SER A 224 -6.27 -12.04 17.29
C SER A 224 -5.80 -11.16 16.13
N SER A 225 -4.73 -10.38 16.30
CA SER A 225 -4.13 -9.58 15.23
C SER A 225 -3.31 -10.45 14.27
N LEU A 226 -2.56 -11.41 14.78
CA LEU A 226 -1.84 -12.39 13.96
C LEU A 226 -2.80 -13.21 13.10
N ASP A 227 -3.85 -13.77 13.70
CA ASP A 227 -4.85 -14.56 12.99
C ASP A 227 -5.54 -13.72 11.91
N ALA A 228 -5.88 -12.47 12.22
CA ALA A 228 -6.51 -11.56 11.27
C ALA A 228 -5.60 -11.33 10.04
N VAL A 229 -4.30 -11.10 10.24
CA VAL A 229 -3.34 -10.89 9.13
C VAL A 229 -3.05 -12.19 8.37
N THR A 230 -2.77 -13.29 9.07
CA THR A 230 -2.48 -14.58 8.45
C THR A 230 -3.65 -15.07 7.59
N SER A 231 -4.90 -14.83 8.02
CA SER A 231 -6.09 -15.18 7.25
C SER A 231 -6.22 -14.43 5.91
N ARG A 232 -5.45 -13.36 5.68
CA ARG A 232 -5.45 -12.63 4.40
C ARG A 232 -4.54 -13.29 3.37
N ILE A 233 -3.57 -14.09 3.79
CA ILE A 233 -2.57 -14.66 2.88
C ILE A 233 -3.19 -15.60 1.83
N PRO A 234 -4.12 -16.52 2.16
CA PRO A 234 -4.61 -17.50 1.19
C PRO A 234 -5.37 -16.91 -0.01
N GLU A 235 -5.98 -15.73 0.15
CA GLU A 235 -6.87 -15.10 -0.85
C GLU A 235 -6.48 -13.67 -1.22
N GLY A 236 -5.45 -13.12 -0.57
CA GLY A 236 -4.99 -11.75 -0.79
C GLY A 236 -4.37 -11.53 -2.16
N SER A 237 -4.39 -10.27 -2.61
CA SER A 237 -3.60 -9.85 -3.75
C SER A 237 -2.10 -9.95 -3.45
N ARG A 238 -1.26 -9.92 -4.48
CA ARG A 238 0.21 -9.92 -4.32
C ARG A 238 0.69 -8.79 -3.40
N THR A 239 0.05 -7.63 -3.43
CA THR A 239 0.38 -6.48 -2.57
C THR A 239 0.01 -6.77 -1.11
N VAL A 240 -1.20 -7.25 -0.87
CA VAL A 240 -1.69 -7.63 0.48
C VAL A 240 -0.80 -8.70 1.09
N ILE A 241 -0.44 -9.74 0.33
CA ILE A 241 0.43 -10.83 0.83
C ILE A 241 1.82 -10.31 1.19
N LYS A 242 2.42 -9.46 0.35
CA LYS A 242 3.72 -8.85 0.66
C LYS A 242 3.66 -8.05 1.96
N MET A 243 2.61 -7.26 2.15
CA MET A 243 2.42 -6.49 3.38
C MET A 243 2.18 -7.39 4.60
N ALA A 244 1.39 -8.46 4.45
CA ALA A 244 1.15 -9.44 5.51
C ALA A 244 2.46 -10.13 5.94
N LEU A 245 3.27 -10.57 4.98
CA LEU A 245 4.59 -11.16 5.25
C LEU A 245 5.54 -10.14 5.91
N GLN A 246 5.55 -8.88 5.47
CA GLN A 246 6.33 -7.83 6.12
C GLN A 246 5.92 -7.61 7.58
N TYR A 247 4.62 -7.65 7.87
CA TYR A 247 4.10 -7.57 9.23
C TYR A 247 4.54 -8.78 10.07
N LEU A 248 4.36 -10.01 9.55
CA LEU A 248 4.76 -11.23 10.26
C LEU A 248 6.27 -11.26 10.52
N ASN A 249 7.10 -10.81 9.57
CA ASN A 249 8.55 -10.72 9.72
C ASN A 249 9.03 -9.77 10.82
N GLN A 250 8.15 -8.94 11.40
CA GLN A 250 8.45 -8.10 12.57
C GLN A 250 7.93 -8.70 13.88
N ALA A 251 7.14 -9.78 13.83
CA ALA A 251 6.64 -10.45 15.02
C ALA A 251 7.77 -11.18 15.78
N PRO A 252 7.63 -11.36 17.11
CA PRO A 252 8.49 -12.25 17.90
C PRO A 252 8.47 -13.70 17.39
N ASP A 253 9.50 -14.50 17.66
CA ASP A 253 9.64 -15.86 17.11
C ASP A 253 8.50 -16.82 17.51
N ASP A 254 8.01 -16.70 18.74
CA ASP A 254 6.89 -17.49 19.28
C ASP A 254 5.55 -17.17 18.59
N ALA A 255 5.42 -16.00 17.97
CA ALA A 255 4.30 -15.62 17.11
C ALA A 255 4.58 -15.91 15.63
N TYR A 256 5.79 -15.60 15.15
CA TYR A 256 6.19 -15.69 13.75
C TYR A 256 6.04 -17.10 13.20
N PHE A 257 6.68 -18.09 13.85
CA PHE A 257 6.73 -19.42 13.26
C PHE A 257 5.37 -20.12 13.22
N PRO A 258 4.50 -20.04 14.24
CA PRO A 258 3.13 -20.54 14.14
C PRO A 258 2.35 -19.88 13.00
N SER A 259 2.40 -18.54 12.87
CA SER A 259 1.72 -17.82 11.80
C SER A 259 2.22 -18.19 10.41
N MET A 260 3.54 -18.37 10.23
CA MET A 260 4.11 -18.81 8.95
C MET A 260 3.77 -20.27 8.64
N THR A 261 3.70 -21.13 9.65
CA THR A 261 3.28 -22.52 9.50
C THR A 261 1.83 -22.61 9.05
N GLN A 262 0.95 -21.82 9.66
CA GLN A 262 -0.44 -21.69 9.24
C GLN A 262 -0.54 -21.14 7.81
N ALA A 263 0.17 -20.05 7.52
CA ALA A 263 0.18 -19.45 6.18
C ALA A 263 0.62 -20.45 5.12
N LEU A 264 1.65 -21.25 5.37
CA LEU A 264 2.13 -22.27 4.45
C LEU A 264 1.07 -23.35 4.19
N THR A 265 0.36 -23.77 5.25
CA THR A 265 -0.64 -24.83 5.23
C THR A 265 -1.92 -24.41 4.51
N ASP A 266 -2.43 -23.22 4.82
CA ASP A 266 -3.73 -22.73 4.34
C ASP A 266 -3.66 -22.13 2.93
N SER A 267 -2.46 -21.75 2.47
CA SER A 267 -2.27 -21.05 1.18
C SER A 267 -2.48 -21.94 -0.04
N ARG A 268 -3.00 -21.34 -1.12
CA ARG A 268 -3.02 -21.93 -2.48
C ARG A 268 -1.62 -21.88 -3.12
N ALA A 269 -1.43 -22.53 -4.25
CA ALA A 269 -0.10 -22.78 -4.83
C ALA A 269 0.76 -21.52 -5.05
N GLU A 270 0.18 -20.43 -5.56
CA GLU A 270 0.89 -19.17 -5.78
C GLU A 270 1.28 -18.49 -4.45
N GLN A 271 0.31 -18.33 -3.55
CA GLN A 271 0.49 -17.73 -2.23
C GLN A 271 1.51 -18.52 -1.40
N ARG A 272 1.42 -19.85 -1.44
CA ARG A 272 2.35 -20.76 -0.77
C ARG A 272 3.76 -20.61 -1.30
N THR A 273 3.93 -20.35 -2.60
CA THR A 273 5.23 -20.03 -3.19
C THR A 273 5.78 -18.71 -2.65
N MET A 274 4.93 -17.70 -2.43
CA MET A 274 5.35 -16.45 -1.81
C MET A 274 5.79 -16.66 -0.36
N VAL A 275 5.03 -17.42 0.43
CA VAL A 275 5.37 -17.78 1.82
C VAL A 275 6.69 -18.55 1.89
N LEU A 276 6.90 -19.56 1.03
CA LEU A 276 8.16 -20.31 0.99
C LEU A 276 9.35 -19.44 0.59
N ASN A 277 9.17 -18.55 -0.38
CA ASN A 277 10.23 -17.62 -0.76
C ASN A 277 10.57 -16.67 0.40
N ASP A 278 9.58 -16.18 1.15
CA ASP A 278 9.83 -15.34 2.31
C ASP A 278 10.62 -16.09 3.40
N LEU A 279 10.20 -17.31 3.74
CA LEU A 279 10.93 -18.19 4.67
C LEU A 279 12.37 -18.47 4.22
N LEU A 280 12.60 -18.68 2.92
CA LEU A 280 13.95 -18.92 2.37
C LEU A 280 14.91 -17.74 2.52
N HIS A 281 14.38 -16.51 2.55
CA HIS A 281 15.18 -15.29 2.73
C HIS A 281 15.21 -14.84 4.19
N CYS A 282 14.54 -15.58 5.09
CA CYS A 282 14.54 -15.30 6.51
C CYS A 282 15.85 -15.78 7.15
N SER A 283 16.45 -14.92 7.98
CA SER A 283 17.66 -15.26 8.75
C SER A 283 17.38 -15.98 10.06
N ARG A 284 16.09 -16.15 10.42
CA ARG A 284 15.68 -16.80 11.67
C ARG A 284 15.82 -18.31 11.55
N SER A 285 16.15 -18.97 12.67
CA SER A 285 16.30 -20.42 12.72
C SER A 285 15.03 -21.07 13.27
N PRO A 286 14.27 -21.81 12.46
CA PRO A 286 13.08 -22.51 12.94
C PRO A 286 13.47 -23.65 13.89
N PRO A 287 12.70 -23.85 14.98
CA PRO A 287 12.84 -25.03 15.83
C PRO A 287 12.72 -26.33 15.02
N THR A 288 13.46 -27.37 15.42
CA THR A 288 13.49 -28.66 14.71
C THR A 288 12.10 -29.27 14.49
N HIS A 289 11.19 -29.18 15.47
CA HIS A 289 9.84 -29.73 15.33
C HIS A 289 9.02 -29.05 14.22
N LEU A 290 9.28 -27.77 13.92
CA LEU A 290 8.61 -27.06 12.83
C LEU A 290 9.20 -27.43 11.47
N ILE A 291 10.52 -27.63 11.39
CA ILE A 291 11.17 -28.20 10.20
C ILE A 291 10.56 -29.58 9.88
N GLU A 292 10.38 -30.41 10.90
CA GLU A 292 9.75 -31.72 10.77
C GLU A 292 8.30 -31.60 10.30
N GLN A 293 7.53 -30.68 10.87
CA GLN A 293 6.15 -30.40 10.46
C GLN A 293 6.07 -29.92 9.00
N TRP A 294 6.91 -28.97 8.59
CA TRP A 294 6.92 -28.47 7.21
C TRP A 294 7.33 -29.56 6.22
N SER A 295 8.31 -30.39 6.57
CA SER A 295 8.70 -31.52 5.71
C SER A 295 7.57 -32.52 5.48
N GLY A 296 6.61 -32.63 6.40
CA GLY A 296 5.41 -33.47 6.21
C GLY A 296 4.55 -33.04 5.03
N GLN A 297 4.58 -31.76 4.64
CA GLN A 297 3.82 -31.23 3.50
C GLN A 297 4.35 -31.69 2.14
N LEU A 298 5.54 -32.29 2.08
CA LEU A 298 6.11 -32.82 0.85
C LEU A 298 5.21 -33.87 0.21
N ALA A 299 4.56 -34.71 1.02
CA ALA A 299 3.70 -35.79 0.55
C ALA A 299 2.41 -35.30 -0.13
N ASP A 300 1.94 -34.11 0.25
CA ASP A 300 0.67 -33.55 -0.25
C ASP A 300 0.85 -32.74 -1.54
N SER A 301 2.08 -32.44 -1.92
CA SER A 301 2.38 -31.57 -3.05
C SER A 301 2.61 -32.33 -4.35
N ARG A 302 1.77 -32.06 -5.35
CA ARG A 302 1.96 -32.54 -6.73
C ARG A 302 2.80 -31.59 -7.60
N SER A 303 3.19 -30.42 -7.08
CA SER A 303 3.95 -29.41 -7.82
C SER A 303 5.45 -29.57 -7.60
N TYR A 304 6.21 -29.74 -8.68
CA TYR A 304 7.67 -29.76 -8.63
C TYR A 304 8.24 -28.48 -8.01
N GLN A 305 7.69 -27.31 -8.35
CA GLN A 305 8.18 -26.02 -7.84
C GLN A 305 8.03 -25.94 -6.32
N HIS A 306 6.89 -26.36 -5.78
CA HIS A 306 6.65 -26.36 -4.35
C HIS A 306 7.61 -27.31 -3.63
N VAL A 307 7.75 -28.54 -4.12
CA VAL A 307 8.69 -29.53 -3.56
C VAL A 307 10.13 -28.99 -3.60
N ALA A 308 10.55 -28.43 -4.73
CA ALA A 308 11.91 -27.91 -4.88
C ALA A 308 12.22 -26.76 -3.92
N LEU A 309 11.27 -25.84 -3.70
CA LEU A 309 11.40 -24.73 -2.75
C LEU A 309 11.41 -25.22 -1.30
N LEU A 310 10.52 -26.15 -0.95
CA LEU A 310 10.48 -26.71 0.40
C LEU A 310 11.76 -27.51 0.71
N LEU A 311 12.25 -28.34 -0.21
CA LEU A 311 13.55 -29.03 -0.04
C LEU A 311 14.72 -28.05 0.08
N ARG A 312 14.69 -26.92 -0.65
CA ARG A 312 15.69 -25.85 -0.51
C ARG A 312 15.64 -25.20 0.87
N LEU A 313 14.44 -25.03 1.44
CA LEU A 313 14.25 -24.49 2.79
C LEU A 313 14.80 -25.46 3.85
N LEU A 314 14.56 -26.75 3.67
CA LEU A 314 15.12 -27.78 4.55
C LEU A 314 16.66 -27.82 4.44
N GLU A 315 17.22 -27.65 3.24
CA GLU A 315 18.67 -27.55 3.02
C GLU A 315 19.28 -26.32 3.71
N SER A 316 18.63 -25.14 3.63
CA SER A 316 19.17 -23.90 4.22
C SER A 316 19.26 -23.93 5.74
N HIS A 317 18.51 -24.82 6.40
CA HIS A 317 18.53 -25.00 7.86
C HIS A 317 19.24 -26.27 8.31
N ASP A 318 20.02 -26.91 7.42
CA ASP A 318 20.73 -28.16 7.68
C ASP A 318 19.85 -29.27 8.30
N ALA A 319 18.58 -29.32 7.87
CA ALA A 319 17.59 -30.22 8.40
C ALA A 319 17.98 -31.69 8.18
N SER A 320 18.51 -32.33 9.23
CA SER A 320 19.04 -33.69 9.18
C SER A 320 18.32 -34.65 10.14
N SER A 321 17.08 -34.32 10.53
CA SER A 321 16.31 -35.19 11.43
C SER A 321 15.84 -36.45 10.71
N ARG A 322 15.70 -37.55 11.45
CA ARG A 322 15.18 -38.82 10.92
C ARG A 322 13.80 -38.66 10.29
N THR A 323 12.96 -37.81 10.87
CA THR A 323 11.61 -37.50 10.38
C THR A 323 11.68 -36.85 9.00
N VAL A 324 12.53 -35.83 8.83
CA VAL A 324 12.74 -35.15 7.54
C VAL A 324 13.22 -36.14 6.49
N THR A 325 14.25 -36.94 6.80
CA THR A 325 14.79 -37.95 5.89
C THR A 325 13.71 -38.94 5.43
N ASN A 326 12.85 -39.40 6.34
CA ASN A 326 11.76 -40.31 6.00
C ASN A 326 10.71 -39.67 5.09
N HIS A 327 10.34 -38.41 5.32
CA HIS A 327 9.42 -37.70 4.43
C HIS A 327 10.01 -37.54 3.02
N VAL A 328 11.29 -37.17 2.90
CA VAL A 328 11.95 -37.03 1.59
C VAL A 328 12.14 -38.37 0.89
N LEU A 329 12.44 -39.45 1.62
CA LEU A 329 12.51 -40.81 1.05
C LEU A 329 11.20 -41.24 0.39
N GLY A 330 10.05 -40.81 0.91
CA GLY A 330 8.74 -41.06 0.29
C GLY A 330 8.62 -40.51 -1.12
N LEU A 331 9.33 -39.43 -1.45
CA LEU A 331 9.28 -38.79 -2.77
C LEU A 331 10.04 -39.57 -3.85
N LEU A 332 10.88 -40.55 -3.49
CA LEU A 332 11.56 -41.39 -4.49
C LEU A 332 10.57 -42.21 -5.32
N ASP A 333 9.39 -42.49 -4.78
CA ASP A 333 8.32 -43.23 -5.47
C ASP A 333 7.33 -42.31 -6.20
N ASP A 334 7.60 -40.99 -6.25
CA ASP A 334 6.70 -40.03 -6.91
C ASP A 334 6.62 -40.28 -8.43
N PRO A 335 5.41 -40.31 -9.03
CA PRO A 335 5.25 -40.55 -10.46
C PRO A 335 5.92 -39.47 -11.33
N ASN A 336 6.11 -38.26 -10.81
CA ASN A 336 6.88 -37.21 -11.45
C ASN A 336 8.38 -37.42 -11.18
N PHE A 337 9.09 -37.94 -12.18
CA PHE A 337 10.53 -38.18 -12.09
C PHE A 337 11.36 -36.95 -11.68
N LEU A 338 10.92 -35.72 -11.98
CA LEU A 338 11.65 -34.52 -11.54
C LEU A 338 11.60 -34.36 -10.01
N ILE A 339 10.46 -34.68 -9.38
CA ILE A 339 10.30 -34.69 -7.92
C ILE A 339 11.20 -35.76 -7.32
N ALA A 340 11.11 -36.99 -7.81
CA ALA A 340 11.94 -38.11 -7.33
C ALA A 340 13.44 -37.84 -7.49
N ARG A 341 13.86 -37.27 -8.63
CA ARG A 341 15.25 -36.85 -8.86
C ARG A 341 15.70 -35.75 -7.90
N ARG A 342 14.85 -34.76 -7.62
CA ARG A 342 15.18 -33.69 -6.67
C ARG A 342 15.33 -34.22 -5.24
N ALA A 343 14.49 -35.18 -4.84
CA ALA A 343 14.58 -35.88 -3.56
C ALA A 343 15.86 -36.72 -3.46
N TYR A 344 16.22 -37.46 -4.52
CA TYR A 344 17.48 -38.20 -4.59
C TYR A 344 18.70 -37.30 -4.31
N TRP A 345 18.80 -36.14 -4.97
CA TRP A 345 19.92 -35.22 -4.77
C TRP A 345 19.96 -34.57 -3.39
N PHE A 346 18.79 -34.35 -2.76
CA PHE A 346 18.70 -33.93 -1.37
C PHE A 346 19.29 -35.02 -0.45
N LEU A 347 18.85 -36.27 -0.61
CA LEU A 347 19.22 -37.40 0.26
C LEU A 347 20.70 -37.80 0.11
N LYS A 348 21.26 -37.69 -1.09
CA LYS A 348 22.67 -38.04 -1.37
C LYS A 348 23.69 -37.25 -0.54
N GLN A 349 23.31 -36.07 -0.07
CA GLN A 349 24.17 -35.20 0.73
C GLN A 349 24.01 -35.42 2.24
N ARG A 350 23.20 -36.40 2.66
CA ARG A 350 22.82 -36.63 4.06
C ARG A 350 23.40 -37.94 4.59
N SER A 351 23.56 -38.00 5.91
CA SER A 351 23.84 -39.26 6.59
C SER A 351 22.55 -40.08 6.71
N LEU A 352 22.56 -41.27 6.12
CA LEU A 352 21.42 -42.18 6.06
C LEU A 352 21.72 -43.45 6.87
N MET A 353 20.68 -44.05 7.44
CA MET A 353 20.78 -45.41 8.01
C MET A 353 20.89 -46.44 6.87
N ASP A 354 21.44 -47.63 7.16
CA ASP A 354 21.66 -48.68 6.17
C ASP A 354 20.42 -48.97 5.31
N ALA A 355 19.25 -49.19 5.92
CA ALA A 355 18.01 -49.45 5.18
C ALA A 355 17.55 -48.27 4.29
N GLN A 356 17.88 -47.03 4.67
CA GLN A 356 17.58 -45.85 3.87
C GLN A 356 18.57 -45.70 2.71
N GLN A 357 19.85 -46.02 2.96
CA GLN A 357 20.90 -46.04 1.95
C GLN A 357 20.61 -47.10 0.88
N GLU A 358 20.21 -48.31 1.28
CA GLU A 358 19.80 -49.38 0.36
C GLU A 358 18.67 -48.93 -0.58
N ARG A 359 17.67 -48.22 -0.05
CA ARG A 359 16.57 -47.67 -0.86
C ARG A 359 17.05 -46.60 -1.84
N LEU A 360 17.94 -45.71 -1.41
CA LEU A 360 18.52 -44.69 -2.27
C LEU A 360 19.37 -45.31 -3.40
N ASP A 361 20.14 -46.34 -3.08
CA ASP A 361 20.99 -47.08 -4.04
C ASP A 361 20.15 -47.86 -5.06
N ALA A 362 19.05 -48.47 -4.62
CA ALA A 362 18.10 -49.14 -5.50
C ALA A 362 17.48 -48.14 -6.51
N PHE A 363 17.07 -46.97 -6.03
CA PHE A 363 16.58 -45.89 -6.90
C PHE A 363 17.65 -45.42 -7.90
N HIS A 364 18.91 -45.25 -7.44
CA HIS A 364 20.02 -44.91 -8.32
C HIS A 364 20.25 -45.97 -9.41
N HIS A 365 20.24 -47.25 -9.05
CA HIS A 365 20.43 -48.35 -10.01
C HIS A 365 19.33 -48.36 -11.09
N GLN A 366 18.07 -48.17 -10.68
CA GLN A 366 16.93 -48.15 -11.59
C GLN A 366 16.93 -46.94 -12.54
N HIS A 367 17.44 -45.80 -12.09
CA HIS A 367 17.33 -44.52 -12.81
C HIS A 367 18.67 -43.90 -13.25
N ALA A 368 19.76 -44.66 -13.20
CA ALA A 368 21.14 -44.18 -13.42
C ALA A 368 21.33 -43.34 -14.69
N GLN A 369 20.63 -43.67 -15.79
CA GLN A 369 20.77 -42.97 -17.07
C GLN A 369 20.10 -41.58 -17.11
N ARG A 370 19.25 -41.25 -16.13
CA ARG A 370 18.42 -40.03 -16.10
C ARG A 370 18.68 -39.15 -14.88
N LEU A 371 19.51 -39.62 -13.95
CA LEU A 371 19.96 -38.89 -12.76
C LEU A 371 21.08 -37.92 -13.10
#